data_AF-A0A821DJE9-F1
#
_entry.id   AF-A0A821DJE9-F1
#
_cell.length_a   1.000
_cell.length_b   1.000
_cell.length_c   1.000
_cell.angle_alpha   90.00
_cell.angle_beta   90.00
_cell.angle_gamma   90.00
#
_symmetry.space_group_name_H-M   'P 1'
#
loop_
_entity.id
_entity.type
_entity.pdbx_description
1 polymer ?
#
loop_
_entity_poly.entity_id
_entity_poly.type
_entity_poly.pdbx_seq_one_letter_code
_entity_poly.pdbx_strand_id
1 'polypeptide(L)'
;VKQLIALAFVPLDQIIIGFDLICDLFDDDADDLLEYFEKTRIGTGRKKPQFDHKLWNIHDRVVATVPRSNNSVEGWHNAFA
;
A
#
# COMPACT_ATOMS: atom_id res chain seq x y z
N VAL A 1 -5.64 7.36 -9.98
CA VAL A 1 -5.93 6.14 -9.16
C VAL A 1 -4.79 5.13 -9.15
N LYS A 2 -4.25 4.69 -10.31
CA LYS A 2 -3.17 3.68 -10.35
C LYS A 2 -1.91 4.11 -9.59
N GLN A 3 -1.58 5.41 -9.61
CA GLN A 3 -0.46 5.97 -8.83
C GLN A 3 -0.62 5.74 -7.33
N LEU A 4 -1.82 5.90 -6.76
CA LEU A 4 -2.10 5.64 -5.33
C LEU A 4 -1.87 4.18 -4.96
N ILE A 5 -2.23 3.25 -5.86
CA ILE A 5 -2.01 1.81 -5.65
C ILE A 5 -0.50 1.48 -5.70
N ALA A 6 0.27 2.21 -6.51
CA ALA A 6 1.72 2.00 -6.64
C ALA A 6 2.47 2.26 -5.32
N LEU A 7 1.91 3.05 -4.40
CA LEU A 7 2.48 3.27 -3.06
C LEU A 7 2.65 1.97 -2.26
N ALA A 8 1.88 0.92 -2.55
CA ALA A 8 2.05 -0.38 -1.89
C ALA A 8 3.42 -1.03 -2.20
N PHE A 9 4.11 -0.55 -3.24
CA PHE A 9 5.41 -1.03 -3.67
C PHE A 9 6.55 -0.08 -3.29
N VAL A 10 6.28 1.01 -2.58
CA VAL A 10 7.30 1.97 -2.12
C VAL A 10 7.82 1.52 -0.75
N PRO A 11 9.13 1.67 -0.44
CA PRO A 11 9.64 1.43 0.91
C PRO A 11 8.84 2.19 1.98
N LEU A 12 8.63 1.60 3.16
CA LEU A 12 7.77 2.16 4.21
C LEU A 12 8.17 3.59 4.61
N ASP A 13 9.47 3.88 4.67
CA ASP A 13 10.05 5.18 5.02
C ASP A 13 9.86 6.24 3.92
N GLN A 14 9.53 5.82 2.70
CA GLN A 14 9.36 6.68 1.52
C GLN A 14 7.88 6.89 1.14
N ILE A 15 6.93 6.26 1.84
CA ILE A 15 5.49 6.34 1.48
C ILE A 15 4.97 7.77 1.51
N ILE A 16 5.34 8.56 2.52
CA ILE A 16 4.85 9.94 2.68
C ILE A 16 5.39 10.80 1.52
N ILE A 17 6.69 10.73 1.27
CA ILE A 17 7.34 11.45 0.17
C ILE A 17 6.75 11.03 -1.19
N GLY A 18 6.51 9.72 -1.36
CA GLY A 18 5.88 9.18 -2.57
C GLY A 18 4.45 9.66 -2.76
N PHE A 19 3.67 9.81 -1.68
CA PHE A 19 2.32 10.34 -1.74
C PHE A 19 2.32 11.82 -2.15
N ASP A 20 3.16 12.65 -1.53
CA ASP A 20 3.27 14.08 -1.87
C ASP A 20 3.61 14.26 -3.36
N LEU A 21 4.57 13.48 -3.88
CA LEU A 21 4.97 13.53 -5.30
C LEU A 21 3.86 13.14 -6.27
N ILE A 22 2.97 12.22 -5.89
CA ILE A 22 1.89 11.80 -6.79
C ILE A 22 0.67 12.72 -6.69
N CYS A 23 0.45 13.41 -5.56
CA CYS A 23 -0.65 14.37 -5.41
C CYS A 23 -0.58 15.46 -6.48
N ASP A 24 0.62 15.96 -6.78
CA ASP A 24 0.87 16.96 -7.82
C ASP A 24 0.53 16.47 -9.25
N LEU A 25 0.27 15.18 -9.43
CA LEU A 25 -0.08 14.56 -10.72
C LEU A 25 -1.59 14.39 -10.93
N PHE A 26 -2.41 14.74 -9.93
CA PHE A 26 -3.87 14.67 -10.03
C PHE A 26 -4.45 16.05 -10.32
N ASP A 27 -5.56 16.06 -11.06
CA ASP A 27 -6.38 17.26 -11.25
C ASP A 27 -7.19 17.57 -9.97
N ASP A 28 -7.64 18.82 -9.81
CA ASP A 28 -8.40 19.32 -8.64
C ASP A 28 -9.67 18.49 -8.34
N ASP A 29 -10.26 17.84 -9.36
CA ASP A 29 -11.42 16.95 -9.19
C ASP A 29 -11.12 15.69 -8.33
N ALA A 30 -9.84 15.44 -8.01
CA ALA A 30 -9.40 14.31 -7.20
C ALA A 30 -9.27 14.62 -5.70
N ASP A 31 -9.51 15.86 -5.26
CA ASP A 31 -9.30 16.30 -3.88
C ASP A 31 -9.97 15.39 -2.84
N ASP A 32 -11.24 15.05 -3.04
CA ASP A 32 -11.99 14.15 -2.15
C ASP A 32 -11.33 12.77 -2.02
N LEU A 33 -10.77 12.26 -3.12
CA LEU A 33 -10.08 10.98 -3.15
C LEU A 33 -8.73 11.08 -2.43
N LEU A 34 -7.98 12.15 -2.67
CA LEU A 34 -6.68 12.38 -2.04
C LEU A 34 -6.84 12.57 -0.54
N GLU A 35 -7.80 13.37 -0.08
CA GLU A 35 -8.09 13.57 1.34
C GLU A 35 -8.49 12.25 2.03
N TYR A 36 -9.34 11.46 1.37
CA TYR A 36 -9.70 10.14 1.86
C TYR A 36 -8.47 9.22 2.00
N PHE A 37 -7.61 9.20 0.98
CA PHE A 37 -6.42 8.35 0.99
C PHE A 37 -5.41 8.81 2.03
N GLU A 38 -5.22 10.12 2.17
CA GLU A 38 -4.36 10.72 3.17
C GLU A 38 -4.82 10.30 4.57
N LYS A 39 -6.10 10.48 4.89
CA LYS A 39 -6.66 10.11 6.21
C LYS A 39 -6.57 8.62 6.50
N THR A 40 -6.89 7.78 5.53
CA THR A 40 -7.04 6.34 5.76
C THR A 40 -5.74 5.56 5.64
N ARG A 41 -4.82 5.95 4.75
CA ARG A 41 -3.64 5.16 4.40
C ARG A 41 -2.32 5.87 4.64
N ILE A 42 -2.24 7.20 4.57
CA ILE A 42 -0.97 7.93 4.66
C ILE A 42 -0.73 8.47 6.08
N GLY A 43 -1.71 9.18 6.63
CA GLY A 43 -1.61 9.97 7.85
C GLY A 43 -1.24 11.42 7.54
N THR A 44 -1.66 12.34 8.42
CA THR A 44 -1.44 13.79 8.25
C THR A 44 -0.63 14.32 9.42
N GLY A 45 0.61 14.76 9.17
CA GLY A 45 1.51 15.28 10.20
C GLY A 45 1.76 14.29 11.34
N ARG A 46 1.30 14.61 12.57
CA ARG A 46 1.43 13.71 13.73
C ARG A 46 0.31 12.67 13.85
N LYS A 47 -0.72 12.74 13.01
CA LYS A 47 -1.84 11.79 13.02
C LYS A 47 -1.44 10.53 12.26
N LYS A 48 -1.53 9.39 12.93
CA LYS A 48 -1.35 8.08 12.28
C LYS A 48 -2.51 7.81 11.31
N PRO A 49 -2.25 7.10 10.19
CA PRO A 49 -3.32 6.66 9.30
C PRO A 49 -4.26 5.69 10.02
N GLN A 50 -5.50 5.61 9.54
CA GLN A 50 -6.47 4.61 10.02
C GLN A 50 -5.96 3.17 9.81
N PHE A 51 -5.26 2.94 8.69
CA PHE A 51 -4.63 1.66 8.35
C PHE A 51 -3.12 1.85 8.27
N ASP A 52 -2.40 1.22 9.20
CA ASP A 52 -0.93 1.25 9.26
C ASP A 52 -0.31 0.83 7.91
N HIS A 53 0.77 1.51 7.51
CA HIS A 53 1.49 1.24 6.26
C HIS A 53 1.86 -0.22 6.09
N LYS A 54 2.29 -0.88 7.18
CA LYS A 54 2.70 -2.30 7.18
C LYS A 54 1.56 -3.26 6.83
N LEU A 55 0.31 -2.84 6.99
CA LEU A 55 -0.85 -3.69 6.73
C LEU A 55 -1.08 -3.89 5.22
N TRP A 56 -0.76 -2.90 4.40
CA TRP A 56 -1.08 -2.88 2.97
C TRP A 56 0.14 -2.78 2.06
N ASN A 57 1.31 -2.43 2.61
CA ASN A 57 2.55 -2.43 1.87
C ASN A 57 3.01 -3.87 1.53
N ILE A 58 3.56 -4.03 0.33
CA ILE A 58 4.08 -5.29 -0.19
C ILE A 58 5.48 -5.16 -0.76
N HIS A 59 6.16 -4.02 -0.57
CA HIS A 59 7.51 -3.76 -1.10
C HIS A 59 8.48 -4.89 -0.73
N ASP A 60 8.63 -5.18 0.56
CA ASP A 60 9.60 -6.17 1.03
C ASP A 60 9.27 -7.58 0.52
N ARG A 61 7.99 -7.92 0.40
CA ARG A 61 7.55 -9.20 -0.18
C ARG A 61 7.93 -9.33 -1.65
N VAL A 62 7.78 -8.23 -2.41
CA VAL A 62 8.13 -8.19 -3.83
C VAL A 62 9.63 -8.29 -4.02
N VAL A 63 10.40 -7.53 -3.24
CA VAL A 63 11.88 -7.59 -3.25
C VAL A 63 12.38 -8.98 -2.87
N ALA A 64 11.77 -9.61 -1.86
CA ALA A 64 12.10 -10.97 -1.43
C ALA A 64 11.52 -12.07 -2.33
N THR A 65 10.82 -11.73 -3.42
CA THR A 65 10.18 -12.69 -4.35
C THR A 65 9.27 -13.72 -3.66
N VAL A 66 8.64 -13.31 -2.55
CA VAL A 66 7.75 -14.18 -1.78
C VAL A 66 6.51 -14.51 -2.62
N PRO A 67 6.06 -15.78 -2.66
CA PRO A 67 4.85 -16.15 -3.37
C PRO A 67 3.66 -15.27 -2.98
N ARG A 68 2.88 -14.88 -4.00
CA ARG A 68 1.69 -14.03 -3.83
C ARG A 68 0.54 -14.80 -3.18
N SER A 69 0.48 -16.11 -3.42
CA SER A 69 -0.53 -17.01 -2.87
C SER A 69 0.09 -18.02 -1.91
N ASN A 70 -0.77 -18.55 -1.04
CA ASN A 70 -0.53 -19.65 -0.13
C ASN A 70 -0.70 -21.03 -0.81
N ASN A 71 -0.60 -21.13 -2.15
CA ASN A 71 -0.81 -22.37 -2.91
C ASN A 71 0.00 -23.55 -2.36
N SER A 72 1.21 -23.30 -1.86
CA SER A 72 2.05 -24.33 -1.25
C SER A 72 1.44 -24.90 0.04
N VAL A 73 0.84 -24.04 0.86
CA VAL A 73 0.16 -24.41 2.11
C VAL A 73 -1.18 -25.09 1.82
N GLU A 74 -1.95 -24.58 0.86
CA GLU A 74 -3.19 -25.23 0.39
C GLU A 74 -2.92 -26.61 -0.22
N GLY A 75 -1.85 -26.73 -1.01
CA GLY A 75 -1.39 -28.00 -1.55
C GLY A 75 -0.97 -28.99 -0.45
N TRP A 76 -0.29 -28.51 0.59
CA TRP A 76 0.04 -29.33 1.76
C TRP A 76 -1.22 -29.81 2.48
N HIS A 77 -2.18 -28.92 2.80
CA HIS A 77 -3.44 -29.32 3.44
C HIS A 77 -4.24 -30.33 2.60
N ASN A 78 -4.28 -30.16 1.27
CA ASN A 78 -4.97 -31.10 0.37
C ASN A 78 -4.27 -32.47 0.27
N ALA A 79 -2.96 -32.55 0.48
CA ALA A 79 -2.23 -33.82 0.39
C ALA A 79 -2.48 -34.77 1.58
N PHE A 80 -3.03 -34.26 2.69
CA PHE A 80 -3.34 -35.04 3.91
C PHE A 80 -4.85 -35.09 4.22
N ALA A 81 -5.69 -34.60 3.31
CA ALA A 81 -7.15 -34.62 3.42
C ALA A 81 -7.77 -35.86 2.74
#